data_AF-A0A7Y6XAL2-F1
#
_entry.id   AF-A0A7Y6XAL2-F1
#
_cell.length_a   1.000
_cell.length_b   1.000
_cell.length_c   1.000
_cell.angle_alpha   90.00
_cell.angle_beta   90.00
_cell.angle_gamma   90.00
#
_symmetry.space_group_name_H-M   'P 1'
#
loop_
_entity.id
_entity.type
_entity.pdbx_description
1 polymer ?
#
loop_
_entity_poly.entity_id
_entity_poly.type
_entity_poly.pdbx_seq_one_letter_code
_entity_poly.pdbx_strand_id
1 'polypeptide(L)'
;MTLFELAVILGALGGALFGAIFGWRIHPAVSLVGLFVGGGLGIFTCQALLMLAFAVLIFVEEGPRRVIALWKKLLPPRDGGRDEQPP
;
A
#
# COMPACT_ATOMS: atom_id res chain seq x y z
N MET A 1 18.91 -4.84 -12.75
CA MET A 1 18.39 -4.88 -11.37
C MET A 1 17.17 -3.98 -11.33
N THR A 2 15.99 -4.54 -11.07
CA THR A 2 14.73 -3.78 -11.07
C THR A 2 14.54 -3.04 -9.74
N LEU A 3 13.78 -1.95 -9.72
CA LEU A 3 13.45 -1.22 -8.47
C LEU A 3 12.80 -2.12 -7.42
N PHE A 4 12.05 -3.14 -7.88
CA PHE A 4 11.42 -4.14 -7.04
C PHE A 4 12.46 -5.03 -6.34
N GLU A 5 13.45 -5.55 -7.08
CA GLU A 5 14.56 -6.32 -6.51
C GLU A 5 15.33 -5.51 -5.46
N LEU A 6 15.60 -4.23 -5.75
CA LEU A 6 16.29 -3.34 -4.82
C LEU A 6 15.48 -3.15 -3.53
N ALA A 7 14.17 -2.92 -3.63
CA ALA A 7 13.29 -2.76 -2.47
C ALA A 7 13.23 -4.04 -1.63
N VAL A 8 13.13 -5.21 -2.27
CA VAL A 8 13.14 -6.50 -1.58
C VAL A 8 14.46 -6.73 -0.85
N ILE A 9 15.59 -6.41 -1.49
CA ILE A 9 16.93 -6.54 -0.87
C ILE A 9 17.07 -5.59 0.32
N LEU A 10 16.61 -4.33 0.19
CA LEU A 10 16.64 -3.36 1.28
C LEU A 10 15.70 -3.78 2.44
N GLY A 11 14.53 -4.31 2.13
CA GLY A 11 13.59 -4.86 3.12
C GLY A 11 14.19 -6.05 3.87
N ALA A 12 14.80 -6.98 3.15
CA ALA A 12 15.50 -8.13 3.74
C ALA A 12 16.67 -7.67 4.63
N LEU A 13 17.50 -6.74 4.17
CA LEU A 13 18.62 -6.17 4.94
C LEU A 13 18.15 -5.45 6.19
N GLY A 14 17.12 -4.61 6.08
CA GLY A 14 16.56 -3.87 7.22
C GLY A 14 15.96 -4.81 8.26
N GLY A 15 15.17 -5.79 7.82
CA GLY A 15 14.59 -6.81 8.69
C GLY A 15 15.64 -7.69 9.36
N ALA A 16 16.65 -8.14 8.63
CA ALA A 16 17.76 -8.94 9.16
C ALA A 16 18.57 -8.17 10.19
N LEU A 17 18.88 -6.88 9.92
CA LEU A 17 19.59 -6.01 10.85
C LEU A 17 18.79 -5.81 12.14
N PHE A 18 17.49 -5.53 12.02
CA PHE A 18 16.62 -5.32 13.18
C PHE A 18 16.52 -6.59 14.04
N GLY A 19 16.31 -7.74 13.40
CA GLY A 19 16.25 -9.03 14.08
C GLY A 19 17.58 -9.43 14.74
N ALA A 20 18.71 -9.15 14.10
CA ALA A 20 20.04 -9.38 14.68
C ALA A 20 20.30 -8.50 15.91
N ILE A 21 19.98 -7.19 15.84
CA ILE A 21 20.16 -6.25 16.96
C ILE A 21 19.33 -6.69 18.18
N PHE A 22 18.07 -7.09 17.96
CA PHE A 22 17.20 -7.57 19.04
C PHE A 22 17.66 -8.91 19.61
N GLY A 23 18.10 -9.85 18.77
CA GLY A 23 18.60 -11.14 19.22
C GLY A 23 19.92 -11.03 19.99
N TRP A 24 20.80 -10.11 19.59
CA TRP A 24 22.08 -9.86 20.27
C TRP A 24 21.92 -9.40 21.71
N ARG A 25 20.85 -8.66 22.02
CA ARG A 25 20.52 -8.25 23.39
C ARG A 25 20.19 -9.43 24.32
N ILE A 26 19.78 -10.56 23.78
CA ILE A 26 19.37 -11.75 24.54
C ILE A 26 20.52 -12.75 24.59
N HIS A 27 21.02 -13.17 23.43
CA HIS A 27 22.13 -14.10 23.30
C HIS A 27 22.68 -14.09 21.86
N PRO A 28 24.00 -14.20 21.63
CA PRO A 28 24.56 -14.20 20.28
C PRO A 28 23.99 -15.31 19.37
N ALA A 29 23.61 -16.47 19.93
CA ALA A 29 22.93 -17.52 19.16
C ALA A 29 21.51 -17.10 18.70
N VAL A 30 20.80 -16.31 19.50
CA VAL A 30 19.47 -15.78 19.15
C VAL A 30 19.59 -14.67 18.10
N SER A 31 20.72 -13.95 18.06
CA SER A 31 21.03 -13.00 16.98
C SER A 31 21.06 -13.66 15.60
N LEU A 32 21.57 -14.88 15.48
CA LEU A 32 21.57 -15.62 14.21
C LEU A 32 20.14 -15.95 13.77
N VAL A 33 19.31 -16.45 14.69
CA VAL A 33 17.89 -16.72 14.41
C VAL A 33 17.17 -15.43 14.03
N GLY A 34 17.41 -14.34 14.75
CA GLY A 34 16.87 -13.02 14.46
C GLY A 34 17.26 -12.51 13.08
N LEU A 35 18.49 -12.78 12.63
CA LEU A 35 18.95 -12.37 11.30
C LEU A 35 18.17 -13.08 10.18
N PHE A 36 17.96 -14.40 10.29
CA PHE A 36 17.19 -15.17 9.31
C PHE A 36 15.69 -14.86 9.36
N VAL A 37 15.10 -14.85 10.55
CA VAL A 37 13.67 -14.58 10.73
C VAL A 37 13.35 -13.13 10.36
N GLY A 38 14.18 -12.19 10.80
CA GLY A 38 14.05 -10.77 10.49
C GLY A 38 14.21 -10.50 8.99
N GLY A 39 15.18 -11.14 8.33
CA GLY A 39 15.36 -11.01 6.88
C GLY A 39 14.15 -11.54 6.10
N GLY A 40 13.63 -12.72 6.48
CA GLY A 40 12.40 -13.27 5.90
C GLY A 40 11.20 -12.36 6.11
N LEU A 41 10.96 -11.89 7.35
CA LEU A 41 9.89 -10.95 7.66
C LEU A 41 10.03 -9.62 6.91
N GLY A 42 11.26 -9.15 6.72
CA GLY A 42 11.57 -7.92 5.99
C GLY A 42 11.13 -7.97 4.53
N ILE A 43 11.25 -9.13 3.88
CA ILE A 43 10.74 -9.35 2.51
C ILE A 43 9.22 -9.24 2.48
N PHE A 44 8.53 -9.99 3.36
CA PHE A 44 7.06 -10.01 3.39
C PHE A 44 6.47 -8.64 3.76
N THR A 45 7.05 -7.96 4.74
CA THR A 45 6.60 -6.63 5.17
C THR A 45 6.85 -5.57 4.09
N CYS A 46 7.98 -5.63 3.38
CA CYS A 46 8.24 -4.74 2.24
C CYS A 46 7.22 -4.94 1.10
N GLN A 47 6.91 -6.20 0.76
CA GLN A 47 5.88 -6.52 -0.23
C GLN A 47 4.49 -6.06 0.20
N ALA A 48 4.12 -6.27 1.48
CA ALA A 48 2.86 -5.80 2.03
C ALA A 48 2.75 -4.27 2.02
N LEU A 49 3.83 -3.56 2.36
CA LEU A 49 3.89 -2.10 2.31
C LEU A 49 3.76 -1.55 0.89
N LEU A 50 4.41 -2.18 -0.08
CA LEU A 50 4.26 -1.81 -1.49
C LEU A 50 2.83 -2.02 -1.97
N MET A 51 2.22 -3.18 -1.67
CA MET A 51 0.82 -3.45 -2.00
C MET A 51 -0.12 -2.44 -1.33
N LEU A 52 0.12 -2.11 -0.05
CA LEU A 52 -0.67 -1.13 0.67
C LEU A 52 -0.53 0.27 0.05
N ALA A 53 0.69 0.68 -0.30
CA ALA A 53 0.94 1.96 -0.96
C ALA A 53 0.21 2.04 -2.31
N PHE A 54 0.26 0.98 -3.12
CA PHE A 54 -0.51 0.90 -4.36
C PHE A 54 -2.02 0.94 -4.11
N ALA A 55 -2.52 0.21 -3.12
CA ALA A 55 -3.94 0.20 -2.78
C ALA A 55 -4.42 1.59 -2.35
N VAL A 56 -3.65 2.29 -1.52
CA VAL A 56 -3.94 3.67 -1.11
C VAL A 56 -3.93 4.61 -2.30
N LEU A 57 -2.94 4.49 -3.19
CA LEU A 57 -2.84 5.34 -4.38
C LEU A 57 -4.04 5.15 -5.31
N ILE A 58 -4.43 3.89 -5.56
CA ILE A 58 -5.66 3.55 -6.29
C ILE A 58 -6.89 4.14 -5.59
N PHE A 59 -6.98 4.02 -4.26
CA PHE A 59 -8.11 4.56 -3.52
C PHE A 59 -8.18 6.10 -3.58
N VAL A 60 -7.04 6.79 -3.59
CA VAL A 60 -6.95 8.24 -3.73
C VAL A 60 -7.26 8.69 -5.15
N GLU A 61 -6.89 7.92 -6.18
CA GLU A 61 -7.15 8.27 -7.58
C GLU A 61 -8.58 7.89 -8.04
N GLU A 62 -9.05 6.70 -7.67
CA GLU A 62 -10.36 6.18 -8.08
C GLU A 62 -11.47 6.53 -7.09
N GLY A 63 -11.15 6.72 -5.81
CA GLY A 63 -12.09 7.15 -4.77
C GLY A 63 -12.87 8.41 -5.16
N PRO A 64 -12.24 9.53 -5.55
CA PRO A 64 -12.97 10.73 -5.94
C PRO A 64 -13.83 10.49 -7.19
N ARG A 65 -13.36 9.71 -8.16
CA ARG A 65 -14.15 9.40 -9.37
C ARG A 65 -15.39 8.56 -9.06
N ARG A 66 -15.28 7.56 -8.19
CA ARG A 66 -16.43 6.72 -7.79
C ARG A 66 -17.40 7.48 -6.89
N VAL A 67 -16.91 8.34 -6.00
CA VAL A 67 -17.76 9.20 -5.16
C VAL A 67 -18.51 10.22 -6.02
N ILE A 68 -17.86 10.86 -7.00
CA ILE A 68 -18.52 11.79 -7.93
C ILE A 68 -19.54 11.05 -8.81
N ALA A 69 -19.21 9.85 -9.30
CA ALA A 69 -20.14 9.05 -10.10
C ALA A 69 -21.36 8.59 -9.28
N LEU A 70 -21.16 8.23 -8.01
CA LEU A 70 -22.24 7.87 -7.08
C LEU A 70 -23.11 9.09 -6.76
N TRP A 71 -22.52 10.25 -6.51
CA TRP A 71 -23.25 11.51 -6.30
C TRP A 71 -24.07 11.90 -7.53
N LYS A 72 -23.51 11.80 -8.74
CA LYS A 72 -24.27 12.03 -9.99
C LYS A 72 -25.42 11.03 -10.20
N LYS A 73 -25.30 9.81 -9.69
CA LYS A 73 -26.37 8.80 -9.75
C LYS A 73 -27.46 9.01 -8.70
N LEU A 74 -27.13 9.60 -7.54
CA LEU A 74 -28.07 9.92 -6.47
C LEU A 74 -28.79 11.25 -6.68
N LEU A 75 -28.22 12.18 -7.45
CA LEU A 75 -28.92 13.37 -7.90
C LEU A 75 -29.97 12.95 -8.94
N PRO A 76 -31.28 13.16 -8.69
CA PRO A 76 -32.30 12.88 -9.69
C PRO A 76 -32.00 13.69 -10.95
N PRO A 77 -32.39 13.19 -12.15
CA PRO A 77 -32.32 13.97 -13.37
C PRO A 77 -33.15 15.24 -13.13
N ARG A 78 -32.51 16.39 -13.04
CA ARG A 78 -33.20 17.68 -13.13
C ARG A 78 -33.46 17.95 -14.60
N ASP A 79 -34.34 17.15 -15.19
CA ASP A 79 -34.98 17.43 -16.46
C ASP A 79 -36.49 17.51 -16.22
N GLY A 80 -37.12 18.58 -16.72
CA GLY A 80 -38.57 18.69 -16.72
C GLY A 80 -39.10 20.07 -16.32
N GLY A 81 -38.54 21.14 -16.86
CA GLY A 81 -39.04 22.50 -16.71
C GLY A 81 -39.12 23.22 -18.04
N ARG A 82 -39.75 22.59 -19.04
CA ARG A 82 -40.63 23.23 -20.05
C ARG A 82 -40.29 24.69 -20.42
N ASP A 83 -39.27 24.86 -21.25
CA ASP A 83 -39.22 25.98 -22.21
C ASP A 83 -39.15 25.38 -23.63
N GLU A 84 -40.12 24.52 -23.93
CA GLU A 84 -40.64 24.41 -25.29
C GLU A 84 -41.31 25.74 -25.62
N GLN A 85 -40.55 26.70 -26.14
CA GLN A 85 -41.10 27.63 -27.13
C GLN A 85 -40.01 28.22 -28.03
N PRO A 86 -39.75 27.60 -29.19
CA PRO A 86 -39.34 28.30 -30.40
C PRO A 86 -40.50 28.33 -31.41
N PRO A 87 -40.50 29.23 -32.41
CA PRO A 87 -40.07 30.63 -32.47
C PRO A 87 -41.23 31.64 -32.30
#